data_AF-A0A0M0W8F9-F1
#
_entry.id   AF-A0A0M0W8F9-F1
#
_cell.length_a   1.000
_cell.length_b   1.000
_cell.length_c   1.000
_cell.angle_alpha   90.00
_cell.angle_beta   90.00
_cell.angle_gamma   90.00
#
_symmetry.space_group_name_H-M   'P 1'
#
loop_
_entity.id
_entity.type
_entity.pdbx_description
1 polymer ?
#
loop_
_entity_poly.entity_id
_entity_poly.type
_entity_poly.pdbx_seq_one_letter_code
_entity_poly.pdbx_strand_id
1 'polypeptide(L)'
;MLDKLYTIMDTACNWGNKNWGTSIRFPKPIKKSIVFSAFSSGIISSALLIYGIFFNKKWVLLFGGLGIISSVFIFRQSVKKA
;
A
#
# COMPACT_ATOMS: atom_id res chain seq x y z
N MET A 1 2.04 -8.71 6.33
CA MET A 1 2.49 -7.50 7.04
C MET A 1 1.32 -6.59 7.40
N LEU A 2 0.42 -6.31 6.45
CA LEU A 2 -0.76 -5.45 6.67
C LEU A 2 -1.59 -5.82 7.92
N ASP A 3 -1.83 -7.11 8.16
CA ASP A 3 -2.63 -7.54 9.33
C ASP A 3 -1.94 -7.29 10.66
N LYS A 4 -0.61 -7.47 10.74
CA LYS A 4 0.17 -7.10 11.92
C LYS A 4 0.05 -5.61 12.18
N LEU A 5 0.11 -4.79 11.12
CA LEU A 5 -0.06 -3.35 11.21
C LEU A 5 -1.46 -2.99 11.75
N TYR A 6 -2.52 -3.61 11.21
CA TYR A 6 -3.88 -3.39 11.71
C TYR A 6 -4.03 -3.81 13.17
N THR A 7 -3.45 -4.94 13.59
CA THR A 7 -3.53 -5.36 15.01
C THR A 7 -2.83 -4.38 15.94
N ILE A 8 -1.70 -3.79 15.53
CA ILE A 8 -1.00 -2.78 16.33
C ILE A 8 -1.84 -1.50 16.44
N MET A 9 -2.41 -1.03 15.33
CA MET A 9 -3.29 0.14 15.33
C MET A 9 -4.60 -0.07 16.10
N ASP A 10 -5.21 -1.26 16.00
CA ASP A 10 -6.36 -1.63 16.82
C ASP A 10 -6.00 -1.63 18.31
N THR A 11 -4.82 -2.14 18.68
CA THR A 11 -4.35 -2.16 20.07
C THR A 11 -4.11 -0.74 20.60
N ALA A 12 -3.53 0.15 19.79
CA ALA A 12 -3.33 1.55 20.13
C ALA A 12 -4.66 2.30 20.28
N CYS A 13 -5.62 2.09 19.37
CA CYS A 13 -6.98 2.66 19.49
C CYS A 13 -7.71 2.13 20.73
N ASN A 14 -7.56 0.83 21.06
CA ASN A 14 -8.18 0.25 22.24
C ASN A 14 -7.57 0.81 23.54
N TRP A 15 -6.25 1.01 23.58
CA TRP A 15 -5.58 1.66 24.70
C TRP A 15 -6.03 3.12 24.87
N GLY A 16 -6.09 3.86 23.76
CA GLY A 16 -6.60 5.25 23.74
C GLY A 16 -8.04 5.34 24.23
N ASN A 17 -8.93 4.49 23.72
CA ASN A 17 -10.33 4.41 24.14
C ASN A 17 -10.48 4.13 25.64
N LYS A 18 -9.65 3.22 26.19
CA LYS A 18 -9.70 2.86 27.61
C LYS A 18 -9.24 4.00 28.53
N ASN A 19 -8.27 4.81 28.10
CA ASN A 19 -7.75 5.91 28.91
C ASN A 19 -8.51 7.23 28.70
N TRP A 20 -9.08 7.46 27.52
CA TRP A 20 -9.67 8.76 27.14
C TRP A 20 -11.20 8.72 27.10
N GLY A 21 -11.82 7.57 27.36
CA GLY A 21 -13.27 7.41 27.37
C GLY A 21 -13.93 7.54 26.00
N THR A 22 -13.13 7.57 24.92
CA THR A 22 -13.61 7.65 23.54
C THR A 22 -13.90 6.26 23.00
N SER A 23 -14.73 6.16 21.95
CA SER A 23 -14.97 4.91 21.21
C SER A 23 -14.59 5.10 19.75
N ILE A 24 -13.29 5.24 19.49
CA ILE A 24 -12.73 5.36 18.14
C ILE A 24 -12.38 3.97 17.64
N ARG A 25 -12.94 3.58 16.50
CA ARG A 25 -12.60 2.33 15.81
C ARG A 25 -11.66 2.65 14.66
N PHE A 26 -10.58 1.89 14.53
CA PHE A 26 -9.65 2.11 13.42
C PHE A 26 -10.34 1.78 12.10
N PRO A 27 -10.44 2.73 11.14
CA PRO A 27 -11.09 2.48 9.86
C PRO A 27 -10.24 1.48 9.06
N LYS A 28 -10.75 0.25 8.91
CA LYS A 28 -10.09 -0.78 8.09
C LYS A 28 -10.40 -0.52 6.62
N PRO A 29 -9.38 -0.35 5.76
CA PRO A 29 -9.62 -0.10 4.36
C PRO A 29 -10.29 -1.32 3.71
N ILE A 30 -11.25 -1.05 2.83
CA ILE A 30 -11.98 -2.08 2.09
C ILE A 30 -11.00 -2.79 1.14
N LYS A 31 -11.04 -4.13 1.10
CA LYS A 31 -10.14 -4.95 0.26
C LYS A 31 -10.06 -4.44 -1.20
N LYS A 32 -11.21 -4.01 -1.76
CA LYS A 32 -11.30 -3.42 -3.12
C LYS A 32 -10.47 -2.14 -3.28
N SER A 33 -10.43 -1.28 -2.25
CA SER A 33 -9.64 -0.05 -2.25
C SER A 33 -8.13 -0.36 -2.28
N ILE A 34 -7.69 -1.39 -1.55
CA ILE A 34 -6.28 -1.81 -1.54
C ILE A 34 -5.86 -2.32 -2.93
N VAL A 35 -6.69 -3.14 -3.58
CA VAL A 35 -6.42 -3.64 -4.93
C VAL A 35 -6.39 -2.50 -5.96
N PHE A 36 -7.33 -1.56 -5.87
CA PHE A 36 -7.37 -0.39 -6.75
C PHE A 36 -6.14 0.52 -6.56
N SER A 37 -5.70 0.70 -5.32
CA SER A 37 -4.47 1.43 -4.99
C SER A 37 -3.23 0.74 -5.56
N ALA A 38 -3.14 -0.59 -5.47
CA ALA A 38 -2.04 -1.35 -6.08
C ALA A 38 -2.03 -1.20 -7.61
N PHE A 39 -3.20 -1.27 -8.25
CA PHE A 39 -3.34 -1.15 -9.70
C PHE A 39 -2.95 0.25 -10.20
N SER A 40 -3.49 1.30 -9.57
CA SER A 40 -3.14 2.70 -9.90
C SER A 40 -1.66 2.99 -9.68
N SER A 41 -1.07 2.51 -8.58
CA SER A 41 0.38 2.62 -8.33
C SER A 41 1.20 1.88 -9.40
N GLY A 42 0.70 0.75 -9.89
CA GLY A 42 1.31 0.00 -10.99
C GLY A 42 1.30 0.78 -12.31
N ILE A 43 0.19 1.45 -12.64
CA ILE A 43 0.07 2.31 -13.82
C ILE A 43 1.07 3.48 -13.75
N ILE A 44 1.12 4.17 -12.61
CA ILE A 44 2.03 5.31 -12.40
C ILE A 44 3.49 4.86 -12.51
N SER A 45 3.83 3.70 -11.94
CA SER A 45 5.19 3.12 -12.02
C SER A 45 5.56 2.72 -13.45
N SER A 46 4.61 2.21 -14.23
CA SER A 46 4.80 1.91 -15.65
C SER A 46 5.06 3.17 -16.48
N ALA A 47 4.29 4.23 -16.24
CA ALA A 47 4.52 5.53 -16.88
C ALA A 47 5.90 6.12 -16.53
N LEU A 48 6.31 6.02 -15.26
CA LEU A 48 7.65 6.41 -14.80
C LEU A 48 8.76 5.60 -15.46
N LEU A 49 8.57 4.30 -15.68
CA LEU A 49 9.52 3.47 -16.41
C LEU A 49 9.67 3.91 -17.86
N ILE A 50 8.56 4.08 -18.58
CA ILE A 50 8.58 4.51 -19.99
C ILE A 50 9.28 5.87 -20.11
N TYR A 51 8.96 6.80 -19.21
CA TYR A 51 9.64 8.11 -19.15
C TYR A 51 11.13 7.98 -18.84
N GLY A 52 11.52 7.12 -17.88
CA GLY A 52 12.91 6.87 -17.51
C GLY A 52 13.75 6.28 -18.65
N ILE A 53 13.14 5.41 -19.48
CA ILE A 53 13.75 4.87 -20.70
C ILE A 53 13.97 5.98 -21.72
N PHE A 54 12.95 6.82 -21.97
CA PHE A 54 13.00 7.86 -23.00
C PHE A 54 14.04 8.95 -22.69
N PHE A 55 14.18 9.33 -21.41
CA PHE A 55 15.13 10.35 -20.95
C PHE A 55 16.49 9.80 -20.49
N ASN A 56 16.72 8.47 -20.61
CA ASN A 56 17.94 7.79 -20.19
C ASN A 56 18.36 8.09 -18.72
N LYS A 57 17.37 8.33 -17.85
CA LYS A 57 17.61 8.66 -16.43
C LYS A 57 17.61 7.38 -15.59
N LYS A 58 18.81 6.87 -15.30
CA LYS A 58 19.03 5.63 -14.52
C LYS A 58 18.27 5.58 -13.19
N TRP A 59 18.21 6.70 -12.47
CA TRP A 59 17.48 6.79 -11.19
C TRP A 59 15.97 6.63 -11.36
N VAL A 60 15.39 7.30 -12.37
CA VAL A 60 13.96 7.22 -12.66
C VAL A 60 13.58 5.81 -13.10
N LEU A 61 14.44 5.16 -13.88
CA LEU A 61 14.29 3.75 -14.25
C LEU A 61 14.29 2.82 -13.03
N LEU A 62 15.21 3.01 -12.08
CA LEU A 62 15.28 2.23 -10.85
C LEU A 62 14.02 2.41 -10.00
N PHE A 63 13.55 3.65 -9.82
CA PHE A 63 12.32 3.93 -9.06
C PHE A 63 11.08 3.35 -9.73
N GLY A 64 10.97 3.44 -11.06
CA GLY A 64 9.87 2.81 -11.80
C GLY A 64 9.87 1.28 -11.66
N GLY A 65 11.04 0.63 -11.76
CA GLY A 65 11.17 -0.81 -11.58
C GLY A 65 10.79 -1.28 -10.18
N LEU A 66 11.28 -0.57 -9.15
CA LEU A 66 10.90 -0.80 -7.76
C LEU A 66 9.40 -0.63 -7.53
N GLY A 67 8.79 0.38 -8.15
CA GLY A 67 7.35 0.64 -8.09
C GLY A 67 6.51 -0.51 -8.65
N ILE A 68 6.91 -1.10 -9.78
CA ILE A 68 6.21 -2.26 -10.36
C ILE A 68 6.35 -3.49 -9.47
N ILE A 69 7.55 -3.80 -8.99
CA ILE A 69 7.77 -4.95 -8.09
C ILE A 69 6.92 -4.82 -6.82
N SER A 70 6.87 -3.61 -6.25
CA SER A 70 6.06 -3.31 -5.07
C SER A 70 4.56 -3.47 -5.37
N SER A 71 4.08 -2.95 -6.49
CA SER A 71 2.67 -3.10 -6.92
C SER A 71 2.27 -4.57 -7.07
N VAL A 72 3.11 -5.39 -7.72
CA VAL A 72 2.87 -6.83 -7.89
C VAL A 72 2.85 -7.55 -6.54
N PHE A 73 3.76 -7.21 -5.63
CA PHE A 73 3.82 -7.80 -4.30
C PHE A 73 2.55 -7.48 -3.48
N ILE A 74 2.09 -6.23 -3.51
CA ILE A 74 0.86 -5.80 -2.83
C ILE A 74 -0.37 -6.48 -3.45
N PHE A 75 -0.45 -6.56 -4.78
CA PHE A 75 -1.54 -7.23 -5.48
C PHE A 75 -1.60 -8.71 -5.11
N ARG A 76 -0.47 -9.42 -5.15
CA ARG A 76 -0.40 -10.83 -4.72
C ARG A 76 -0.76 -11.01 -3.26
N GLN A 77 -0.31 -10.14 -2.37
CA GLN A 77 -0.62 -10.22 -0.94
C GLN A 77 -2.10 -9.93 -0.65
N SER A 78 -2.74 -9.11 -1.49
CA SER A 78 -4.17 -8.79 -1.41
C SER A 78 -5.06 -9.90 -1.98
N VAL A 79 -4.62 -10.56 -3.06
CA VAL A 79 -5.36 -11.64 -3.75
C VAL A 79 -5.15 -13.00 -3.08
N LYS A 80 -3.96 -13.33 -2.59
CA LYS A 80 -3.68 -14.61 -1.90
C LYS A 80 -4.36 -14.72 -0.52
N LYS A 81 -5.09 -13.68 -0.11
CA LYS A 81 -5.91 -13.60 1.10
C LYS A 81 -7.42 -13.49 0.80
N ALA A 82 -7.80 -13.73 -0.45
CA ALA A 82 -9.17 -13.96 -0.90
C ALA A 82 -9.55 -15.42 -0.66
#